data_AF-A0A1V5HL44-F1
#
_entry.id   AF-A0A1V5HL44-F1
#
_cell.length_a   1.000
_cell.length_b   1.000
_cell.length_c   1.000
_cell.angle_alpha   90.00
_cell.angle_beta   90.00
_cell.angle_gamma   90.00
#
_symmetry.space_group_name_H-M   'P 1'
#
loop_
_entity.id
_entity.type
_entity.pdbx_description
1 polymer ?
#
loop_
_entity_poly.entity_id
_entity_poly.type
_entity_poly.pdbx_seq_one_letter_code
_entity_poly.pdbx_strand_id
1 'polypeptide(L)'
;MNIAVLRYNINMDFFTRIEQGRWTAYRLSKESGIPLTTVNDLLTRKTDPFKMSLETAHRLADALKISLDELFHEIDEADLNSSYDLLRSDICHELKAKGDLDFLQEILSSNEIRKLYQRRLYYHCYYLLGMVDYLCRINALPQSADYNDIRSKKLRNPVYPSSVLLLKKLDDQTLLQKAEAEAIPEFARFNIYEGDVHNVV
;
A
#
# COMPACT_ATOMS: atom_id res chain seq x y z
N MET A 1 -13.40 29.97 -0.82
CA MET A 1 -12.50 29.66 0.31
C MET A 1 -11.67 28.46 -0.11
N ASN A 2 -10.42 28.71 -0.51
CA ASN A 2 -9.53 27.75 -1.17
C ASN A 2 -9.02 26.74 -0.12
N ILE A 3 -9.54 25.52 -0.14
CA ILE A 3 -8.96 24.41 0.61
C ILE A 3 -7.76 23.95 -0.23
N ALA A 4 -6.55 24.18 0.28
CA ALA A 4 -5.32 23.77 -0.36
C ALA A 4 -5.34 22.25 -0.62
N VAL A 5 -5.54 21.88 -1.88
CA VAL A 5 -5.48 20.49 -2.36
C VAL A 5 -4.01 20.07 -2.37
N LEU A 6 -3.58 19.35 -1.32
CA LEU A 6 -2.29 18.68 -1.33
C LEU A 6 -2.33 17.53 -2.35
N ARG A 7 -1.51 17.67 -3.39
CA ARG A 7 -1.44 16.78 -4.54
C ARG A 7 -0.64 15.52 -4.18
N TYR A 8 -1.31 14.44 -3.79
CA TYR A 8 -0.72 13.10 -3.71
C TYR A 8 -1.15 12.20 -4.89
N ASN A 9 -0.18 11.64 -5.63
CA ASN A 9 -0.34 10.69 -6.74
C ASN A 9 -0.15 9.28 -6.16
N ILE A 10 -0.98 8.30 -6.52
CA ILE A 10 -0.99 6.96 -5.90
C ILE A 10 -0.31 5.98 -6.85
N ASN A 11 0.98 5.79 -6.58
CA ASN A 11 1.84 4.64 -6.87
C ASN A 11 3.18 4.90 -6.16
N MET A 12 3.09 5.23 -4.87
CA MET A 12 4.16 5.93 -4.17
C MET A 12 5.22 4.98 -3.64
N ASP A 13 6.09 4.53 -4.54
CA ASP A 13 7.42 4.04 -4.20
C ASP A 13 8.14 5.09 -3.30
N PHE A 14 9.06 4.64 -2.47
CA PHE A 14 10.00 5.50 -1.73
C PHE A 14 10.56 6.61 -2.61
N PHE A 15 10.83 6.27 -3.86
CA PHE A 15 11.33 7.23 -4.82
C PHE A 15 10.26 8.10 -5.51
N THR A 16 8.98 7.82 -5.35
CA THR A 16 7.92 8.75 -5.75
C THR A 16 7.68 9.82 -4.67
N ARG A 17 7.98 9.53 -3.38
CA ARG A 17 8.06 10.58 -2.32
C ARG A 17 9.12 11.63 -2.65
N ILE A 18 10.16 11.21 -3.36
CA ILE A 18 11.22 12.05 -3.93
C ILE A 18 10.66 13.05 -4.96
N GLU A 19 9.64 12.70 -5.76
CA GLU A 19 9.07 13.62 -6.77
C GLU A 19 8.15 14.72 -6.20
N GLN A 20 7.64 14.55 -4.97
CA GLN A 20 6.84 15.58 -4.30
C GLN A 20 7.67 16.54 -3.44
N GLY A 21 8.98 16.31 -3.36
CA GLY A 21 9.94 17.21 -2.71
C GLY A 21 11.37 16.96 -3.17
N ARG A 22 12.03 18.01 -3.66
CA ARG A 22 13.47 18.15 -3.97
C ARG A 22 14.09 17.17 -4.96
N TRP A 23 13.71 15.90 -5.05
CA TRP A 23 14.47 14.89 -5.80
C TRP A 23 13.75 14.48 -7.11
N THR A 24 14.51 14.28 -8.17
CA THR A 24 14.02 13.70 -9.43
C THR A 24 14.98 12.60 -9.82
N ALA A 25 14.59 11.68 -10.70
CA ALA A 25 15.53 10.69 -11.25
C ALA A 25 16.84 11.33 -11.73
N TYR A 26 16.71 12.47 -12.41
CA TYR A 26 17.83 13.30 -12.85
C TYR A 26 18.68 13.84 -11.69
N ARG A 27 18.05 14.44 -10.68
CA ARG A 27 18.78 14.99 -9.52
C ARG A 27 19.47 13.89 -8.72
N LEU A 28 18.79 12.77 -8.51
CA LEU A 28 19.33 11.62 -7.80
C LEU A 28 20.53 11.04 -8.55
N SER A 29 20.44 10.89 -9.87
CA SER A 29 21.58 10.50 -10.71
C SER A 29 22.76 11.47 -10.56
N LYS A 30 22.49 12.78 -10.58
CA LYS A 30 23.53 13.81 -10.49
C LYS A 30 24.23 13.83 -9.12
N GLU A 31 23.49 13.72 -8.01
CA GLU A 31 24.09 13.81 -6.67
C GLU A 31 24.68 12.47 -6.18
N SER A 32 24.16 11.32 -6.64
CA SER A 32 24.70 9.99 -6.30
C SER A 32 25.83 9.52 -7.22
N GLY A 33 25.99 10.14 -8.39
CA GLY A 33 26.91 9.67 -9.43
C GLY A 33 26.50 8.33 -10.08
N ILE A 34 25.26 7.87 -9.87
CA ILE A 34 24.71 6.68 -10.50
C ILE A 34 24.16 7.06 -11.89
N PRO A 35 24.40 6.26 -12.95
CA PRO A 35 23.83 6.51 -14.27
C PRO A 35 22.31 6.66 -14.23
N LEU A 36 21.77 7.64 -14.95
CA LEU A 36 20.33 7.92 -14.99
C LEU A 36 19.51 6.70 -15.43
N THR A 37 20.05 5.86 -16.31
CA THR A 37 19.44 4.59 -16.72
C THR A 37 19.29 3.62 -15.56
N THR A 38 20.33 3.46 -14.74
CA THR A 38 20.32 2.60 -13.55
C THR A 38 19.38 3.14 -12.49
N VAL A 39 19.38 4.46 -12.27
CA VAL A 39 18.40 5.10 -11.38
C VAL A 39 16.99 4.79 -11.88
N ASN A 40 16.67 5.05 -13.14
CA ASN A 40 15.35 4.75 -13.70
C ASN A 40 14.98 3.27 -13.60
N ASP A 41 15.91 2.35 -13.85
CA ASP A 41 15.64 0.91 -13.74
C ASP A 41 15.30 0.50 -12.29
N LEU A 42 15.88 1.15 -11.27
CA LEU A 42 15.52 0.98 -9.86
C LEU A 42 14.17 1.63 -9.55
N LEU A 43 13.94 2.87 -10.00
CA LEU A 43 12.69 3.63 -9.80
C LEU A 43 11.48 2.97 -10.43
N THR A 44 11.67 2.34 -11.59
CA THR A 44 10.61 1.66 -12.34
C THR A 44 10.47 0.19 -11.97
N ARG A 45 11.23 -0.29 -10.97
CA ARG A 45 11.25 -1.69 -10.50
C ARG A 45 11.59 -2.71 -11.60
N LYS A 46 12.26 -2.27 -12.68
CA LYS A 46 12.84 -3.18 -13.68
C LYS A 46 14.01 -3.96 -13.08
N THR A 47 14.69 -3.36 -12.10
CA THR A 47 15.63 -4.03 -11.22
C THR A 47 15.06 -4.06 -9.81
N ASP A 48 15.08 -5.23 -9.18
CA ASP A 48 14.76 -5.41 -7.76
C ASP A 48 15.75 -4.60 -6.89
N PRO A 49 15.27 -3.61 -6.11
CA PRO A 49 16.16 -2.79 -5.29
C PRO A 49 16.94 -3.58 -4.23
N PHE A 50 16.47 -4.73 -3.77
CA PHE A 50 17.24 -5.59 -2.85
C PHE A 50 18.42 -6.30 -3.52
N LYS A 51 18.46 -6.29 -4.85
CA LYS A 51 19.57 -6.84 -5.65
C LYS A 51 20.56 -5.76 -6.10
N MET A 52 20.38 -4.50 -5.67
CA MET A 52 21.35 -3.45 -5.97
C MET A 52 22.70 -3.75 -5.32
N SER A 53 23.80 -3.33 -5.95
CA SER A 53 25.12 -3.50 -5.34
C SER A 53 25.24 -2.67 -4.06
N LEU A 54 26.04 -3.14 -3.10
CA LEU A 54 26.33 -2.39 -1.86
C LEU A 54 26.88 -0.98 -2.16
N GLU A 55 27.72 -0.86 -3.20
CA GLU A 55 28.22 0.42 -3.67
C GLU A 55 27.09 1.36 -4.13
N THR A 56 26.10 0.83 -4.86
CA THR A 56 24.92 1.59 -5.30
C THR A 56 24.08 2.04 -4.10
N ALA A 57 23.87 1.14 -3.13
CA ALA A 57 23.14 1.45 -1.90
C ALA A 57 23.81 2.58 -1.11
N HIS A 58 25.13 2.53 -0.91
CA HIS A 58 25.89 3.60 -0.24
C HIS A 58 25.76 4.94 -0.97
N ARG A 59 25.93 4.95 -2.29
CA ARG A 59 25.81 6.19 -3.09
C ARG A 59 24.41 6.81 -3.00
N LEU A 60 23.37 5.99 -2.93
CA LEU A 60 22.00 6.46 -2.71
C LEU A 60 21.80 7.01 -1.30
N ALA A 61 22.25 6.27 -0.28
CA ALA A 61 22.16 6.69 1.11
C ALA A 61 22.88 8.03 1.35
N ASP A 62 24.09 8.18 0.82
CA ASP A 62 24.89 9.41 0.90
C ASP A 62 24.19 10.60 0.21
N ALA A 63 23.67 10.39 -1.00
CA ALA A 63 22.94 11.43 -1.73
C ALA A 63 21.68 11.87 -0.96
N LEU A 64 20.95 10.92 -0.39
CA LEU A 64 19.72 11.16 0.36
C LEU A 64 19.97 11.64 1.80
N LYS A 65 21.22 11.55 2.28
CA LYS A 65 21.64 11.87 3.65
C LYS A 65 20.90 11.05 4.71
N ILE A 66 20.76 9.76 4.44
CA ILE A 66 20.17 8.76 5.33
C ILE A 66 21.18 7.63 5.56
N SER A 67 20.95 6.81 6.58
CA SER A 67 21.72 5.59 6.77
C SER A 67 21.34 4.50 5.75
N LEU A 68 22.18 3.47 5.61
CA LEU A 68 21.81 2.29 4.82
C LEU A 68 20.56 1.60 5.38
N ASP A 69 20.46 1.49 6.71
CA ASP A 69 19.30 0.85 7.35
C ASP A 69 18.01 1.62 7.05
N GLU A 70 18.05 2.96 7.13
CA GLU A 70 16.92 3.81 6.73
C GLU A 70 16.60 3.65 5.24
N LEU A 71 17.60 3.57 4.35
CA LEU A 71 17.38 3.34 2.92
C LEU A 71 16.63 2.03 2.66
N PHE A 72 17.08 0.91 3.26
CA PHE A 72 16.42 -0.38 3.07
C PHE A 72 15.04 -0.41 3.70
N HIS A 73 14.87 0.18 4.89
CA HIS A 73 13.56 0.31 5.52
C HIS A 73 12.56 1.05 4.62
N GLU A 74 13.01 2.11 3.98
CA GLU A 74 12.19 2.89 3.07
C GLU A 74 11.84 2.12 1.77
N ILE A 75 12.78 1.32 1.25
CA ILE A 75 12.53 0.41 0.11
C ILE A 75 11.52 -0.66 0.50
N ASP A 76 11.68 -1.30 1.67
CA ASP A 76 10.75 -2.30 2.22
C ASP A 76 9.33 -1.72 2.35
N GLU A 77 9.20 -0.52 2.93
CA GLU A 77 7.91 0.15 3.07
C GLU A 77 7.27 0.51 1.73
N ALA A 78 8.08 0.84 0.72
CA ALA A 78 7.61 1.08 -0.63
C ALA A 78 7.10 -0.21 -1.29
N ASP A 79 7.81 -1.32 -1.12
CA ASP A 79 7.38 -2.61 -1.65
C ASP A 79 6.08 -3.09 -1.01
N LEU A 80 5.97 -2.96 0.32
CA LEU A 80 4.72 -3.16 1.04
C LEU A 80 3.61 -2.29 0.42
N ASN A 81 3.81 -0.99 0.26
CA ASN A 81 2.79 -0.12 -0.33
C ASN A 81 2.43 -0.44 -1.80
N SER A 82 3.25 -1.19 -2.54
CA SER A 82 3.08 -1.41 -3.98
C SER A 82 2.33 -2.70 -4.35
N SER A 83 2.34 -3.72 -3.49
CA SER A 83 1.81 -5.03 -3.85
C SER A 83 0.43 -5.30 -3.25
N TYR A 84 -0.61 -4.96 -4.01
CA TYR A 84 -2.01 -5.28 -3.68
C TYR A 84 -2.21 -6.78 -3.42
N ASP A 85 -1.75 -7.61 -4.36
CA ASP A 85 -2.04 -9.05 -4.34
C ASP A 85 -1.27 -9.79 -3.25
N LEU A 86 -0.02 -9.39 -2.95
CA LEU A 86 0.74 -10.02 -1.86
C LEU A 86 0.09 -9.73 -0.52
N LEU A 87 -0.22 -8.45 -0.23
CA LEU A 87 -0.92 -8.09 1.01
C LEU A 87 -2.24 -8.85 1.16
N ARG A 88 -3.05 -8.85 0.10
CA ARG A 88 -4.33 -9.57 0.08
C ARG A 88 -4.13 -11.05 0.34
N SER A 89 -3.20 -11.68 -0.38
CA SER A 89 -2.94 -13.11 -0.24
C SER A 89 -2.48 -13.47 1.16
N ASP A 90 -1.56 -12.69 1.73
CA ASP A 90 -1.01 -12.92 3.06
C ASP A 90 -2.11 -12.81 4.13
N ILE A 91 -2.89 -11.73 4.12
CA ILE A 91 -3.98 -11.52 5.09
C ILE A 91 -5.05 -12.60 4.96
N CYS A 92 -5.46 -12.97 3.74
CA CYS A 92 -6.48 -14.00 3.54
C CYS A 92 -5.99 -15.39 3.96
N HIS A 93 -4.72 -15.72 3.73
CA HIS A 93 -4.13 -16.97 4.22
C HIS A 93 -4.07 -17.01 5.74
N GLU A 94 -3.68 -15.90 6.37
CA GLU A 94 -3.64 -15.78 7.81
C GLU A 94 -5.03 -15.91 8.44
N LEU A 95 -6.03 -15.21 7.87
CA LEU A 95 -7.43 -15.31 8.27
C LEU A 95 -7.94 -16.75 8.16
N LYS A 96 -7.64 -17.45 7.06
CA LYS A 96 -8.05 -18.85 6.87
C LYS A 96 -7.38 -19.80 7.85
N ALA A 97 -6.13 -19.54 8.22
CA ALA A 97 -5.38 -20.37 9.15
C ALA A 97 -5.84 -20.22 10.61
N LYS A 98 -6.17 -18.99 11.02
CA LYS A 98 -6.56 -18.65 12.41
C LYS A 98 -8.07 -18.72 12.63
N GLY A 99 -8.86 -18.44 11.61
CA GLY A 99 -10.28 -18.17 11.73
C GLY A 99 -10.56 -16.74 12.21
N ASP A 100 -11.80 -16.29 11.99
CA ASP A 100 -12.20 -14.90 12.16
C ASP A 100 -11.90 -14.32 13.55
N LEU A 101 -12.27 -15.05 14.61
CA LEU A 101 -12.21 -14.55 15.99
C LEU A 101 -10.77 -14.41 16.49
N ASP A 102 -9.92 -15.40 16.20
CA ASP A 102 -8.51 -15.38 16.62
C ASP A 102 -7.75 -14.31 15.83
N PHE A 103 -8.02 -14.17 14.53
CA PHE A 103 -7.48 -13.09 13.71
C PHE A 103 -7.88 -11.71 14.26
N LEU A 104 -9.17 -11.50 14.54
CA LEU A 104 -9.67 -10.26 15.14
C LEU A 104 -8.97 -9.95 16.46
N GLN A 105 -8.88 -10.94 17.37
CA GLN A 105 -8.26 -10.75 18.67
C GLN A 105 -6.79 -10.33 18.53
N GLU A 106 -6.05 -10.95 17.62
CA GLU A 106 -4.64 -10.63 17.40
C GLU A 106 -4.42 -9.22 16.86
N ILE A 107 -5.15 -8.84 15.81
CA ILE A 107 -5.02 -7.51 15.19
C ILE A 107 -5.41 -6.41 16.18
N LEU A 108 -6.49 -6.62 16.94
CA LEU A 108 -6.93 -5.65 17.94
C LEU A 108 -5.96 -5.55 19.12
N SER A 109 -5.43 -6.67 19.62
CA SER A 109 -4.52 -6.70 20.78
C SER A 109 -3.13 -6.15 20.44
N SER A 110 -2.65 -6.37 19.21
CA SER A 110 -1.35 -5.88 18.74
C SER A 110 -1.36 -4.41 18.34
N ASN A 111 -2.56 -3.80 18.20
CA ASN A 111 -2.77 -2.44 17.71
C ASN A 111 -2.12 -2.19 16.32
N GLU A 112 -2.10 -3.22 15.48
CA GLU A 112 -1.35 -3.21 14.22
C GLU A 112 -1.85 -2.13 13.25
N ILE A 113 -3.17 -1.93 13.19
CA ILE A 113 -3.80 -0.87 12.39
C ILE A 113 -3.22 0.50 12.73
N ARG A 114 -3.05 0.81 14.02
CA ARG A 114 -2.50 2.10 14.45
C ARG A 114 -1.02 2.24 14.09
N LYS A 115 -0.22 1.17 14.21
CA LYS A 115 1.20 1.17 13.80
C LYS A 115 1.33 1.43 12.30
N LEU A 116 0.54 0.75 11.48
CA LEU A 116 0.51 0.97 10.03
C LEU A 116 0.13 2.41 9.69
N TYR A 117 -0.86 2.99 10.40
CA TYR A 117 -1.25 4.38 10.21
C TYR A 117 -0.13 5.36 10.54
N GLN A 118 0.58 5.15 11.67
CA GLN A 118 1.70 6.00 12.10
C GLN A 118 2.89 5.93 11.14
N ARG A 119 3.15 4.74 10.59
CA ARG A 119 4.14 4.49 9.53
C ARG A 119 3.69 4.98 8.15
N ARG A 120 2.48 5.54 8.03
CA ARG A 120 1.89 6.03 6.78
C ARG A 120 1.72 4.94 5.71
N LEU A 121 1.67 3.67 6.12
CA LEU A 121 1.31 2.53 5.29
C LEU A 121 -0.20 2.48 5.11
N TYR A 122 -0.76 3.53 4.51
CA TYR A 122 -2.20 3.77 4.50
C TYR A 122 -2.98 2.70 3.75
N TYR A 123 -2.42 2.16 2.66
CA TYR A 123 -3.04 1.08 1.93
C TYR A 123 -3.21 -0.16 2.83
N HIS A 124 -2.14 -0.59 3.52
CA HIS A 124 -2.18 -1.72 4.46
C HIS A 124 -3.12 -1.44 5.63
N CYS A 125 -3.02 -0.24 6.20
CA CYS A 125 -3.85 0.19 7.32
C CYS A 125 -5.34 0.10 6.97
N TYR A 126 -5.74 0.64 5.82
CA TYR A 126 -7.15 0.67 5.41
C TYR A 126 -7.65 -0.70 4.96
N TYR A 127 -6.80 -1.51 4.32
CA TYR A 127 -7.14 -2.89 3.98
C TYR A 127 -7.42 -3.70 5.25
N LEU A 128 -6.51 -3.65 6.22
CA LEU A 128 -6.65 -4.38 7.48
C LEU A 128 -7.84 -3.90 8.31
N LEU A 129 -8.10 -2.58 8.37
CA LEU A 129 -9.28 -2.03 9.04
C LEU A 129 -10.58 -2.38 8.31
N GLY A 130 -10.58 -2.43 6.98
CA GLY A 130 -11.70 -2.93 6.17
C GLY A 130 -12.00 -4.39 6.49
N MET A 131 -10.96 -5.23 6.58
CA MET A 131 -11.06 -6.63 6.98
C MET A 131 -11.64 -6.78 8.38
N VAL A 132 -11.09 -6.08 9.38
CA VAL A 132 -11.58 -6.12 10.77
C VAL A 132 -13.05 -5.71 10.85
N ASP A 133 -13.44 -4.60 10.20
CA ASP A 133 -14.82 -4.15 10.22
C ASP A 133 -15.77 -5.14 9.52
N TYR A 134 -15.31 -5.78 8.44
CA TYR A 134 -16.06 -6.81 7.72
C TYR A 134 -16.28 -8.04 8.61
N LEU A 135 -15.22 -8.53 9.26
CA LEU A 135 -15.29 -9.66 10.20
C LEU A 135 -16.19 -9.35 11.39
N CYS A 136 -16.12 -8.13 11.93
CA CYS A 136 -17.04 -7.67 12.98
C CYS A 136 -18.50 -7.75 12.51
N ARG A 137 -18.82 -7.30 11.28
CA ARG A 137 -20.18 -7.36 10.76
C ARG A 137 -20.69 -8.79 10.61
N ILE A 138 -19.93 -9.68 9.97
CA ILE A 138 -20.39 -11.06 9.71
C ILE A 138 -20.49 -11.89 11.00
N ASN A 139 -19.70 -11.55 12.02
CA ASN A 139 -19.75 -12.20 13.35
C ASN A 139 -20.66 -11.48 14.36
N ALA A 140 -21.41 -10.45 13.93
CA ALA A 140 -22.28 -9.64 14.78
C ALA A 140 -21.59 -9.03 16.03
N LEU A 141 -20.33 -8.62 15.86
CA LEU A 141 -19.52 -7.98 16.89
C LEU A 141 -19.52 -6.45 16.74
N PRO A 142 -19.43 -5.69 17.85
CA PRO A 142 -19.28 -4.24 17.79
C PRO A 142 -17.91 -3.85 17.23
N GLN A 143 -17.86 -2.74 16.49
CA GLN A 143 -16.60 -2.16 16.01
C GLN A 143 -15.85 -1.47 17.16
N SER A 144 -14.53 -1.64 17.22
CA SER A 144 -13.68 -0.90 18.17
C SER A 144 -13.72 0.60 17.86
N ALA A 145 -13.96 1.44 18.87
CA ALA A 145 -13.97 2.90 18.73
C ALA A 145 -12.57 3.49 18.49
N ASP A 146 -11.50 2.73 18.75
CA ASP A 146 -10.10 3.19 18.72
C ASP A 146 -9.63 3.60 17.33
N TYR A 147 -10.35 3.21 16.28
CA TYR A 147 -10.01 3.48 14.88
C TYR A 147 -11.00 4.40 14.17
N ASN A 148 -11.90 5.07 14.90
CA ASN A 148 -12.92 5.94 14.29
C ASN A 148 -12.34 7.13 13.51
N ASP A 149 -11.20 7.67 13.98
CA ASP A 149 -10.45 8.70 13.27
C ASP A 149 -9.93 8.19 11.91
N ILE A 150 -9.46 6.93 11.85
CA ILE A 150 -8.99 6.28 10.63
C ILE A 150 -10.16 5.97 9.69
N ARG A 151 -11.31 5.51 10.22
CA ARG A 151 -12.54 5.25 9.44
C ARG A 151 -13.09 6.49 8.72
N SER A 152 -12.75 7.69 9.21
CA SER A 152 -13.12 8.96 8.56
C SER A 152 -12.25 9.30 7.34
N LYS A 153 -11.24 8.49 7.04
CA LYS A 153 -10.29 8.68 5.94
C LYS A 153 -10.51 7.64 4.85
N LYS A 154 -9.93 7.88 3.67
CA LYS A 154 -9.93 6.95 2.54
C LYS A 154 -8.75 7.20 1.61
N LEU A 155 -8.42 6.23 0.76
CA LEU A 155 -7.46 6.43 -0.31
C LEU A 155 -8.00 7.43 -1.32
N ARG A 156 -7.14 8.25 -1.91
CA ARG A 156 -7.57 9.25 -2.89
C ARG A 156 -7.96 8.61 -4.24
N ASN A 157 -7.19 7.63 -4.68
CA ASN A 157 -7.41 6.89 -5.91
C ASN A 157 -7.93 5.51 -5.54
N PRO A 158 -8.89 4.99 -6.32
CA PRO A 158 -9.41 3.66 -6.11
C PRO A 158 -8.35 2.59 -6.39
N VAL A 159 -8.37 1.57 -5.56
CA VAL A 159 -7.53 0.39 -5.71
C VAL A 159 -8.41 -0.79 -6.09
N TYR A 160 -7.97 -1.52 -7.10
CA TYR A 160 -8.66 -2.69 -7.64
C TYR A 160 -7.72 -3.89 -7.61
N PRO A 161 -8.24 -5.12 -7.48
CA PRO A 161 -7.47 -6.34 -7.67
C PRO A 161 -6.75 -6.36 -9.01
N SER A 162 -5.55 -6.96 -9.07
CA SER A 162 -4.76 -7.01 -10.29
C SER A 162 -5.46 -7.73 -11.43
N SER A 163 -6.33 -8.71 -11.12
CA SER A 163 -7.20 -9.36 -12.10
C SER A 163 -8.10 -8.36 -12.83
N VAL A 164 -8.68 -7.40 -12.11
CA VAL A 164 -9.51 -6.32 -12.68
C VAL A 164 -8.64 -5.32 -13.46
N LEU A 165 -7.46 -4.96 -12.95
CA LEU A 165 -6.54 -4.04 -13.63
C LEU A 165 -5.96 -4.60 -14.93
N LEU A 166 -5.65 -5.90 -14.97
CA LEU A 166 -5.15 -6.58 -16.17
C LEU A 166 -6.21 -6.57 -17.28
N LEU A 167 -7.46 -6.84 -16.92
CA LEU A 167 -8.57 -6.87 -17.87
C LEU A 167 -9.02 -5.47 -18.29
N LYS A 168 -8.87 -4.44 -17.44
CA LYS A 168 -9.08 -3.04 -17.82
C LYS A 168 -8.19 -2.60 -18.99
N LYS A 169 -6.96 -3.13 -19.09
CA LYS A 169 -6.06 -2.84 -20.23
C LYS A 169 -6.61 -3.36 -21.58
N LEU A 170 -7.64 -4.21 -21.54
CA LEU A 170 -8.37 -4.71 -22.70
C LEU A 170 -9.59 -3.83 -23.05
N ASP A 171 -9.69 -2.65 -22.45
CA ASP A 171 -10.67 -1.57 -22.71
C ASP A 171 -12.14 -1.89 -22.39
N ASP A 172 -12.38 -2.84 -21.49
CA ASP A 172 -13.73 -3.18 -21.03
C ASP A 172 -14.12 -2.37 -19.77
N GLN A 173 -14.75 -1.21 -19.97
CA GLN A 173 -15.24 -0.35 -18.89
C GLN A 173 -16.33 -1.00 -18.02
N THR A 174 -16.99 -2.07 -18.48
CA THR A 174 -18.06 -2.74 -17.73
C THR A 174 -17.55 -3.48 -16.50
N LEU A 175 -16.25 -3.83 -16.48
CA LEU A 175 -15.64 -4.59 -15.40
C LEU A 175 -15.39 -3.77 -14.12
N LEU A 176 -15.04 -2.49 -14.27
CA LEU A 176 -14.88 -1.62 -13.10
C LEU A 176 -16.21 -1.42 -12.38
N GLN A 177 -17.29 -1.23 -13.14
CA GLN A 177 -18.63 -1.08 -12.57
C GLN A 177 -19.08 -2.33 -11.83
N LYS A 178 -18.75 -3.53 -12.35
CA LYS A 178 -19.00 -4.80 -11.64
C LYS A 178 -18.19 -4.91 -10.35
N ALA A 179 -16.88 -4.62 -10.41
CA ALA A 179 -16.03 -4.65 -9.23
C ALA A 179 -16.49 -3.67 -8.14
N GLU A 180 -16.96 -2.48 -8.53
CA GLU A 180 -17.54 -1.51 -7.61
C GLU A 180 -18.87 -2.00 -6.99
N ALA A 181 -19.71 -2.67 -7.77
CA ALA A 181 -21.00 -3.18 -7.32
C ALA A 181 -20.88 -4.41 -6.39
N GLU A 182 -19.87 -5.25 -6.62
CA GLU A 182 -19.61 -6.48 -5.85
C GLU A 182 -18.69 -6.23 -4.64
N ALA A 183 -18.13 -5.03 -4.51
CA ALA A 183 -17.19 -4.72 -3.45
C ALA A 183 -17.82 -4.80 -2.05
N ILE A 184 -17.07 -5.39 -1.13
CA ILE A 184 -17.41 -5.43 0.28
C ILE A 184 -17.44 -3.98 0.82
N PRO A 185 -18.57 -3.54 1.43
CA PRO A 185 -18.76 -2.14 1.82
C PRO A 185 -17.65 -1.58 2.73
N GLU A 186 -17.11 -2.42 3.62
CA GLU A 186 -16.07 -2.03 4.57
C GLU A 186 -14.75 -1.65 3.90
N PHE A 187 -14.42 -2.31 2.78
CA PHE A 187 -13.27 -1.99 1.94
C PHE A 187 -13.60 -0.81 1.00
N ALA A 188 -14.78 -0.81 0.40
CA ALA A 188 -15.23 0.22 -0.54
C ALA A 188 -15.22 1.61 0.10
N ARG A 189 -15.54 1.73 1.40
CA ARG A 189 -15.41 2.97 2.19
C ARG A 189 -14.02 3.60 2.09
N PHE A 190 -12.98 2.78 1.98
CA PHE A 190 -11.59 3.23 1.86
C PHE A 190 -11.12 3.42 0.41
N ASN A 191 -12.01 3.34 -0.57
CA ASN A 191 -11.70 3.26 -2.00
C ASN A 191 -10.90 1.99 -2.37
N ILE A 192 -11.16 0.87 -1.70
CA ILE A 192 -10.60 -0.45 -2.02
C ILE A 192 -11.76 -1.34 -2.50
N TYR A 193 -11.73 -1.80 -3.75
CA TYR A 193 -12.80 -2.58 -4.34
C TYR A 193 -12.50 -4.09 -4.29
N GLU A 194 -12.47 -4.61 -3.06
CA GLU A 194 -12.30 -6.03 -2.76
C GLU A 194 -13.68 -6.73 -2.76
N GLY A 195 -13.84 -7.80 -3.54
CA GLY A 195 -15.13 -8.49 -3.71
C GLY A 195 -15.29 -9.78 -2.89
N ASP A 196 -14.21 -10.51 -2.64
CA ASP A 196 -14.26 -11.76 -1.86
C ASP A 196 -12.94 -11.97 -1.10
N VAL A 197 -13.03 -12.16 0.21
CA VAL A 197 -11.89 -12.39 1.12
C VAL A 197 -11.84 -13.82 1.66
N HIS A 198 -12.90 -14.61 1.48
CA HIS A 198 -13.00 -15.99 1.99
C HIS A 198 -12.78 -17.04 0.88
N ASN A 199 -13.11 -16.73 -0.38
CA ASN A 199 -12.83 -17.60 -1.53
C ASN A 199 -11.60 -17.13 -2.32
N VAL A 200 -10.44 -17.06 -1.66
CA VAL A 200 -9.18 -16.91 -2.38
C VAL A 200 -8.76 -18.31 -2.87
N VAL A 201 -8.81 -18.50 -4.20
CA VAL A 201 -8.34 -19.72 -4.90
C VAL A 201 -6.85 -19.59 -5.21
#